data_AF-A0A2E9H5T1-F1
#
_entry.id   AF-A0A2E9H5T1-F1
#
_cell.length_a   1.000
_cell.length_b   1.000
_cell.length_c   1.000
_cell.angle_alpha   90.00
_cell.angle_beta   90.00
_cell.angle_gamma   90.00
#
_symmetry.space_group_name_H-M   'P 1'
#
loop_
_entity.id
_entity.type
_entity.pdbx_description
1 polymer ?
#
loop_
_entity_poly.entity_id
_entity_poly.type
_entity_poly.pdbx_seq_one_letter_code
_entity_poly.pdbx_strand_id
1 'polypeptide(L)'
;MKNKLAVFFTALLSLALLPQVAAHKYFFGLTEVSYNPRTQHVEVVHQYTLHDVQRALQKQYGDDFTLDNPNAEAQIMRWLENQFALFDSNDNKVKLNWVGFEADFQNIWLYQEVDIAPTDFCRWRVSNNILMREFAPQVNTVNFVTDNGTDGVTLTRENYTKAVNCQ
;
A
#
# COMPACT_ATOMS: atom_id res chain seq x y z
N MET A 1 46.12 -6.98 -38.19
CA MET A 1 44.97 -6.04 -38.08
C MET A 1 43.60 -6.73 -38.18
N LYS A 2 43.39 -7.70 -39.09
CA LYS A 2 42.10 -8.38 -39.29
C LYS A 2 41.52 -9.08 -38.03
N ASN A 3 42.35 -9.74 -37.23
CA ASN A 3 41.88 -10.45 -36.02
C ASN A 3 41.47 -9.53 -34.87
N LYS A 4 42.05 -8.32 -34.78
CA LYS A 4 41.65 -7.35 -33.75
C LYS A 4 40.26 -6.78 -34.06
N LEU A 5 39.97 -6.52 -35.33
CA LEU A 5 38.66 -6.02 -35.76
C LEU A 5 37.55 -7.05 -35.56
N ALA A 6 37.82 -8.33 -35.84
CA ALA A 6 36.87 -9.41 -35.57
C ALA A 6 36.56 -9.54 -34.06
N VAL A 7 37.59 -9.51 -33.20
CA VAL A 7 37.40 -9.55 -31.74
C VAL A 7 36.58 -8.35 -31.25
N PHE A 8 36.84 -7.15 -31.78
CA PHE A 8 36.04 -5.97 -31.46
C PHE A 8 34.57 -6.11 -31.89
N PHE A 9 34.32 -6.68 -33.08
CA PHE A 9 32.97 -6.86 -33.59
C PHE A 9 32.19 -7.93 -32.79
N THR A 10 32.85 -9.02 -32.42
CA THR A 10 32.26 -10.07 -31.57
C THR A 10 31.95 -9.55 -30.17
N ALA A 11 32.82 -8.71 -29.59
CA ALA A 11 32.61 -8.08 -28.30
C ALA A 11 31.48 -7.03 -28.33
N LEU A 12 31.30 -6.31 -29.44
CA LEU A 12 30.18 -5.37 -29.59
C LEU A 12 28.85 -6.12 -29.72
N LEU A 13 28.84 -7.23 -30.47
CA LEU A 13 27.65 -8.02 -30.68
C LEU A 13 27.19 -8.73 -29.39
N SER A 14 28.12 -9.19 -28.55
CA SER A 14 27.79 -9.78 -27.25
C SER A 14 27.22 -8.75 -26.25
N LEU A 15 27.62 -7.48 -26.34
CA LEU A 15 27.09 -6.42 -25.48
C LEU A 15 25.65 -6.01 -25.87
N ALA A 16 25.29 -6.16 -27.15
CA ALA A 16 23.93 -5.91 -27.65
C ALA A 16 22.91 -7.02 -27.30
N LEU A 17 23.40 -8.17 -26.82
CA LEU A 17 22.59 -9.33 -26.41
C LEU A 17 22.37 -9.39 -24.89
N LEU A 18 22.81 -8.38 -24.13
CA LEU A 18 22.54 -8.33 -22.71
C LEU A 18 21.02 -8.21 -22.49
N PRO A 19 20.40 -9.11 -21.70
CA PRO A 19 18.98 -8.99 -21.39
C PRO A 19 18.72 -7.65 -20.72
N GLN A 20 17.60 -7.01 -21.06
CA GLN A 20 17.14 -5.83 -20.34
C GLN A 20 16.89 -6.24 -18.89
N VAL A 21 17.81 -5.90 -18.00
CA VAL A 21 17.63 -6.05 -16.56
C VAL A 21 16.52 -5.07 -16.19
N ALA A 22 15.31 -5.59 -16.05
CA ALA A 22 14.22 -4.87 -15.41
C ALA A 22 14.66 -4.65 -13.95
N ALA A 23 15.15 -3.46 -13.64
CA ALA A 23 15.24 -3.01 -12.27
C ALA A 23 13.82 -3.04 -11.72
N HIS A 24 13.48 -4.11 -10.97
CA HIS A 24 12.15 -4.32 -10.44
C HIS A 24 11.85 -3.17 -9.48
N LYS A 25 11.14 -2.15 -9.97
CA LYS A 25 10.55 -1.14 -9.08
C LYS A 25 9.62 -1.91 -8.15
N TYR A 26 9.97 -1.90 -6.87
CA TYR A 26 9.28 -2.65 -5.85
C TYR A 26 8.14 -1.79 -5.31
N PHE A 27 6.92 -2.07 -5.76
CA PHE A 27 5.70 -1.33 -5.42
C PHE A 27 4.93 -2.11 -4.37
N PHE A 28 5.11 -1.75 -3.11
CA PHE A 28 4.39 -2.39 -2.01
C PHE A 28 3.83 -1.39 -1.02
N GLY A 29 2.77 -1.79 -0.34
CA GLY A 29 2.16 -1.06 0.75
C GLY A 29 1.94 -2.01 1.92
N LEU A 30 2.09 -1.48 3.14
CA LEU A 30 1.78 -2.20 4.35
C LEU A 30 0.60 -1.54 5.05
N THR A 31 -0.30 -2.33 5.59
CA THR A 31 -1.31 -1.86 6.52
C THR A 31 -1.30 -2.77 7.72
N GLU A 32 -1.25 -2.21 8.91
CA GLU A 32 -1.45 -2.94 10.16
C GLU A 32 -2.84 -2.64 10.70
N VAL A 33 -3.56 -3.66 11.12
CA VAL A 33 -4.82 -3.58 11.83
C VAL A 33 -4.62 -4.26 13.18
N SER A 34 -4.71 -3.52 14.27
CA SER A 34 -4.40 -4.04 15.60
C SER A 34 -5.31 -3.43 16.66
N TYR A 35 -5.57 -4.15 17.75
CA TYR A 35 -6.30 -3.60 18.88
C TYR A 35 -5.32 -2.95 19.87
N ASN A 36 -5.54 -1.67 20.20
CA ASN A 36 -4.76 -0.96 21.21
C ASN A 36 -5.51 -0.99 22.57
N PRO A 37 -5.03 -1.75 23.57
CA PRO A 37 -5.72 -1.89 24.85
C PRO A 37 -5.71 -0.61 25.69
N ARG A 38 -4.81 0.35 25.39
CA ARG A 38 -4.75 1.63 26.13
C ARG A 38 -5.84 2.59 25.69
N THR A 39 -6.14 2.60 24.40
CA THR A 39 -7.14 3.49 23.80
C THR A 39 -8.50 2.79 23.65
N GLN A 40 -8.52 1.44 23.70
CA GLN A 40 -9.69 0.59 23.46
C GLN A 40 -10.23 0.68 22.03
N HIS A 41 -9.36 1.01 21.08
CA HIS A 41 -9.70 1.10 19.66
C HIS A 41 -8.97 0.02 18.86
N VAL A 42 -9.59 -0.41 17.77
CA VAL A 42 -8.86 -1.00 16.65
C VAL A 42 -8.23 0.13 15.85
N GLU A 43 -6.91 0.11 15.72
CA GLU A 43 -6.11 1.06 14.97
C GLU A 43 -5.76 0.45 13.60
N VAL A 44 -5.81 1.28 12.56
CA VAL A 44 -5.44 0.94 11.19
C VAL A 44 -4.34 1.90 10.74
N VAL A 45 -3.13 1.36 10.58
CA VAL A 45 -1.94 2.14 10.20
C VAL A 45 -1.51 1.72 8.81
N HIS A 46 -1.64 2.64 7.86
CA HIS A 46 -1.17 2.46 6.49
C HIS A 46 0.24 3.03 6.35
N GLN A 47 1.14 2.32 5.67
CA GLN A 47 2.48 2.82 5.33
C GLN A 47 2.73 2.64 3.83
N TYR A 48 3.05 3.75 3.17
CA TYR A 48 3.33 3.82 1.74
C TYR A 48 4.52 4.74 1.46
N THR A 49 5.12 4.64 0.28
CA THR A 49 6.14 5.61 -0.15
C THR A 49 5.48 6.97 -0.34
N LEU A 50 6.09 8.02 0.20
CA LEU A 50 5.57 9.38 0.08
C LEU A 50 5.46 9.79 -1.39
N HIS A 51 6.51 9.51 -2.18
CA HIS A 51 6.58 9.87 -3.59
C HIS A 51 5.41 9.30 -4.41
N ASP A 52 5.05 8.03 -4.20
CA ASP A 52 3.99 7.40 -5.00
C ASP A 52 2.60 7.86 -4.56
N VAL A 53 2.40 8.13 -3.27
CA VAL A 53 1.16 8.74 -2.76
C VAL A 53 0.99 10.17 -3.28
N GLN A 54 2.03 11.01 -3.23
CA GLN A 54 1.97 12.36 -3.79
C GLN A 54 1.62 12.32 -5.28
N ARG A 55 2.24 11.42 -6.04
CA ARG A 55 1.93 11.23 -7.46
C ARG A 55 0.47 10.81 -7.70
N ALA A 56 -0.05 9.92 -6.87
CA ALA A 56 -1.46 9.49 -6.97
C ALA A 56 -2.43 10.64 -6.64
N LEU A 57 -2.12 11.44 -5.62
CA LEU A 57 -2.93 12.60 -5.22
C LEU A 57 -2.87 13.72 -6.26
N GLN A 58 -1.70 14.00 -6.84
CA GLN A 58 -1.54 14.95 -7.93
C GLN A 58 -2.37 14.54 -9.16
N LYS A 59 -2.35 13.25 -9.51
CA LYS A 59 -3.19 12.73 -10.60
C LYS A 59 -4.69 12.86 -10.31
N GLN A 60 -5.09 12.80 -9.04
CA GLN A 60 -6.48 12.87 -8.61
C GLN A 60 -6.99 14.31 -8.47
N TYR A 61 -6.16 15.24 -8.00
CA TYR A 61 -6.56 16.59 -7.60
C TYR A 61 -5.89 17.74 -8.37
N GLY A 62 -4.87 17.46 -9.18
CA GLY A 62 -4.09 18.45 -9.93
C GLY A 62 -2.59 18.37 -9.64
N ASP A 63 -1.75 18.72 -10.63
CA ASP A 63 -0.28 18.67 -10.51
C ASP A 63 0.28 19.62 -9.43
N ASP A 64 -0.51 20.60 -8.99
CA ASP A 64 -0.22 21.55 -7.91
C ASP A 64 -0.55 21.00 -6.50
N PHE A 65 -1.02 19.75 -6.39
CA PHE A 65 -1.23 19.13 -5.09
C PHE A 65 0.11 18.96 -4.34
N THR A 66 0.14 19.44 -3.11
CA THR A 66 1.21 19.25 -2.14
C THR A 66 0.60 18.98 -0.75
N LEU A 67 1.39 18.37 0.16
CA LEU A 67 0.91 18.02 1.51
C LEU A 67 0.68 19.25 2.41
N ASP A 68 1.28 20.39 2.08
CA ASP A 68 1.13 21.67 2.78
C ASP A 68 -0.06 22.50 2.28
N ASN A 69 -0.77 22.05 1.24
CA ASN A 69 -1.98 22.72 0.79
C ASN A 69 -3.01 22.78 1.94
N PRO A 70 -3.75 23.90 2.12
CA PRO A 70 -4.72 24.04 3.22
C PRO A 70 -5.81 22.96 3.27
N ASN A 71 -6.12 22.33 2.14
CA ASN A 71 -7.13 21.27 2.01
C ASN A 71 -6.54 19.87 1.86
N ALA A 72 -5.21 19.70 1.99
CA ALA A 72 -4.51 18.45 1.73
C ALA A 72 -5.03 17.30 2.59
N GLU A 73 -5.18 17.51 3.90
CA GLU A 73 -5.65 16.48 4.82
C GLU A 73 -7.03 15.94 4.42
N ALA A 74 -7.98 16.83 4.14
CA ALA A 74 -9.32 16.44 3.73
C ALA A 74 -9.32 15.71 2.37
N GLN A 75 -8.41 16.06 1.46
CA GLN A 75 -8.21 15.36 0.19
C GLN A 75 -7.61 13.96 0.40
N ILE A 76 -6.59 13.83 1.26
CA ILE A 76 -5.95 12.55 1.60
C ILE A 76 -6.94 11.62 2.27
N MET A 77 -7.69 12.10 3.27
CA MET A 77 -8.75 11.34 3.94
C MET A 77 -9.75 10.77 2.93
N ARG A 78 -10.34 11.64 2.08
CA ARG A 78 -11.29 11.19 1.05
C ARG A 78 -10.67 10.24 0.04
N TRP A 79 -9.41 10.45 -0.33
CA TRP A 79 -8.70 9.54 -1.22
C TRP A 79 -8.53 8.17 -0.58
N LEU A 80 -8.10 8.09 0.69
CA LEU A 80 -7.93 6.84 1.42
C LEU A 80 -9.25 6.08 1.61
N GLU A 81 -10.32 6.76 2.05
CA GLU A 81 -11.65 6.16 2.29
C GLU A 81 -12.26 5.50 1.05
N ASN A 82 -11.87 5.94 -0.14
CA ASN A 82 -12.30 5.35 -1.40
C ASN A 82 -11.47 4.13 -1.82
N GLN A 83 -10.35 3.87 -1.15
CA GLN A 83 -9.38 2.84 -1.55
C GLN A 83 -9.20 1.72 -0.51
N PHE A 84 -9.61 1.97 0.73
CA PHE A 84 -9.53 1.02 1.83
C PHE A 84 -10.89 0.79 2.51
N ALA A 85 -11.20 -0.47 2.83
CA ALA A 85 -12.38 -0.81 3.61
C ALA A 85 -12.17 -2.12 4.39
N LEU A 86 -12.75 -2.17 5.58
CA LEU A 86 -12.89 -3.36 6.40
C LEU A 86 -14.37 -3.78 6.48
N PHE A 87 -14.58 -5.09 6.54
CA PHE A 87 -15.89 -5.70 6.75
C PHE A 87 -15.77 -6.73 7.87
N ASP A 88 -16.72 -6.73 8.80
CA ASP A 88 -16.75 -7.67 9.91
C ASP A 88 -17.09 -9.11 9.44
N SER A 89 -17.11 -10.06 10.37
CA SER A 89 -17.43 -11.47 10.06
C SER A 89 -18.87 -11.72 9.60
N ASN A 90 -19.74 -10.70 9.67
CA ASN A 90 -21.11 -10.71 9.15
C ASN A 90 -21.23 -9.92 7.83
N ASP A 91 -20.09 -9.53 7.23
CA ASP A 91 -19.99 -8.73 6.00
C ASP A 91 -20.52 -7.29 6.14
N ASN A 92 -20.69 -6.78 7.36
CA ASN A 92 -21.03 -5.37 7.57
C ASN A 92 -19.79 -4.50 7.37
N LYS A 93 -19.92 -3.39 6.62
CA LYS A 93 -18.84 -2.42 6.47
C LYS A 93 -18.53 -1.75 7.81
N VAL A 94 -17.28 -1.85 8.23
CA VAL A 94 -16.76 -1.17 9.42
C VAL A 94 -16.50 0.29 9.09
N LYS A 95 -17.12 1.21 9.83
CA LYS A 95 -16.91 2.65 9.66
C LYS A 95 -15.66 3.08 10.43
N LEU A 96 -14.57 3.23 9.71
CA LEU A 96 -13.31 3.77 10.24
C LEU A 96 -13.40 5.29 10.38
N ASN A 97 -12.86 5.81 11.48
CA ASN A 97 -12.70 7.23 11.73
C ASN A 97 -11.30 7.66 11.31
N TRP A 98 -11.19 8.80 10.64
CA TRP A 98 -9.90 9.41 10.32
C TRP A 98 -9.24 9.97 11.57
N VAL A 99 -7.95 9.68 11.76
CA VAL A 99 -7.14 10.22 12.86
C VAL A 99 -6.16 11.27 12.35
N GLY A 100 -5.50 11.02 11.22
CA GLY A 100 -4.51 11.93 10.65
C GLY A 100 -3.50 11.25 9.74
N PHE A 101 -2.45 11.97 9.38
CA PHE A 101 -1.28 11.41 8.70
C PHE A 101 0.01 12.08 9.19
N GLU A 102 1.12 11.37 9.03
CA GLU A 102 2.47 11.95 9.12
C GLU A 102 3.30 11.51 7.93
N ALA A 103 4.36 12.25 7.60
CA ALA A 103 5.26 11.89 6.53
C ALA A 103 6.70 12.32 6.86
N ASP A 104 7.65 11.50 6.43
CA ASP A 104 9.06 11.86 6.35
C ASP A 104 9.49 12.02 4.88
N PHE A 105 10.79 12.04 4.59
CA PHE A 105 11.28 12.21 3.22
C PHE A 105 11.03 10.98 2.31
N GLN A 106 10.67 9.83 2.88
CA GLN A 106 10.55 8.55 2.18
C GLN A 106 9.14 7.96 2.26
N ASN A 107 8.47 8.06 3.40
CA ASN A 107 7.23 7.38 3.72
C ASN A 107 6.14 8.35 4.16
N ILE A 108 4.90 7.93 3.97
CA ILE A 108 3.72 8.52 4.57
C ILE A 108 2.98 7.44 5.36
N TRP A 109 2.52 7.82 6.54
CA TRP A 109 1.66 7.02 7.39
C TRP A 109 0.27 7.65 7.46
N LEU A 110 -0.76 6.84 7.27
CA LEU A 110 -2.16 7.27 7.36
C LEU A 110 -2.84 6.50 8.48
N TYR A 111 -3.58 7.20 9.33
CA TYR A 111 -4.13 6.65 10.56
C TYR A 111 -5.65 6.69 10.52
N GLN A 112 -6.26 5.52 10.74
CA GLN A 112 -7.68 5.40 11.02
C GLN A 112 -7.89 4.58 12.28
N GLU A 113 -9.04 4.72 12.92
CA GLU A 113 -9.40 3.94 14.09
C GLU A 113 -10.89 3.61 14.13
N VAL A 114 -11.27 2.63 14.93
CA VAL A 114 -12.67 2.35 15.24
C VAL A 114 -12.83 1.82 16.66
N ASP A 115 -13.87 2.29 17.34
CA ASP A 115 -14.28 1.81 18.66
C ASP A 115 -15.00 0.46 18.51
N ILE A 116 -14.23 -0.62 18.61
CA ILE A 116 -14.70 -2.00 18.59
C ILE A 116 -13.95 -2.77 19.68
N ALA A 117 -14.67 -3.64 20.38
CA ALA A 117 -14.07 -4.56 21.35
C ALA A 117 -12.94 -5.40 20.72
N PRO A 118 -12.00 -5.91 21.54
CA PRO A 118 -10.96 -6.83 21.06
C PRO A 118 -11.56 -7.94 20.19
N THR A 119 -10.96 -8.21 19.04
CA THR A 119 -11.44 -9.20 18.06
C THR A 119 -10.27 -9.96 17.46
N ASP A 120 -10.52 -11.21 17.06
CA ASP A 120 -9.53 -12.08 16.40
C ASP A 120 -9.42 -11.81 14.89
N PHE A 121 -10.26 -10.92 14.34
CA PHE A 121 -10.39 -10.62 12.92
C PHE A 121 -10.70 -11.84 12.02
N CYS A 122 -10.99 -13.02 12.59
CA CYS A 122 -11.23 -14.21 11.81
C CYS A 122 -12.49 -14.06 10.96
N ARG A 123 -12.38 -14.40 9.67
CA ARG A 123 -13.45 -14.20 8.66
C ARG A 123 -13.81 -12.75 8.38
N TRP A 124 -13.13 -11.76 8.95
CA TRP A 124 -13.23 -10.39 8.47
C TRP A 124 -12.74 -10.32 7.04
N ARG A 125 -13.21 -9.32 6.29
CA ARG A 125 -12.78 -9.10 4.91
C ARG A 125 -12.17 -7.71 4.78
N VAL A 126 -11.08 -7.64 4.04
CA VAL A 126 -10.40 -6.39 3.74
C VAL A 126 -10.39 -6.14 2.24
N SER A 127 -10.68 -4.90 1.87
CA SER A 127 -10.46 -4.36 0.53
C SER A 127 -9.38 -3.29 0.61
N ASN A 128 -8.28 -3.46 -0.13
CA ASN A 128 -7.23 -2.47 -0.23
C ASN A 128 -6.70 -2.41 -1.67
N ASN A 129 -7.03 -1.33 -2.38
CA ASN A 129 -6.56 -1.07 -3.74
C ASN A 129 -5.70 0.21 -3.84
N ILE A 130 -5.22 0.72 -2.70
CA ILE A 130 -4.36 1.91 -2.63
C ILE A 130 -3.19 1.76 -3.61
N LEU A 131 -2.96 2.79 -4.43
CA LEU A 131 -1.92 2.88 -5.47
C LEU A 131 -2.04 1.87 -6.65
N MET A 132 -2.95 0.89 -6.61
CA MET A 132 -3.05 -0.14 -7.67
C MET A 132 -3.58 0.39 -9.00
N ARG A 133 -4.25 1.56 -8.99
CA ARG A 133 -4.72 2.24 -10.21
C ARG A 133 -3.57 2.94 -10.93
N GLU A 134 -2.62 3.48 -10.19
CA GLU A 134 -1.48 4.23 -10.69
C GLU A 134 -0.30 3.32 -11.03
N PHE A 135 -0.12 2.24 -10.24
CA PHE A 135 0.99 1.32 -10.35
C PHE A 135 0.46 -0.11 -10.47
N ALA A 136 0.35 -0.61 -11.70
CA ALA A 136 -0.20 -1.95 -11.96
C ALA A 136 0.50 -3.08 -11.19
N PRO A 137 1.84 -3.06 -10.95
CA PRO A 137 2.53 -4.08 -10.16
C PRO A 137 2.40 -3.91 -8.63
N GLN A 138 1.62 -2.94 -8.14
CA GLN A 138 1.46 -2.68 -6.71
C GLN A 138 0.88 -3.89 -5.99
N VAL A 139 1.51 -4.25 -4.87
CA VAL A 139 1.04 -5.30 -3.96
C VAL A 139 0.84 -4.70 -2.58
N ASN A 140 -0.34 -4.87 -1.99
CA ASN A 140 -0.60 -4.39 -0.63
C ASN A 140 -0.75 -5.57 0.33
N THR A 141 -0.06 -5.52 1.46
CA THR A 141 -0.22 -6.51 2.53
C THR A 141 -0.90 -5.86 3.71
N VAL A 142 -1.94 -6.52 4.23
CA VAL A 142 -2.65 -6.12 5.44
C VAL A 142 -2.37 -7.16 6.52
N ASN A 143 -1.75 -6.74 7.61
CA ASN A 143 -1.45 -7.56 8.77
C ASN A 143 -2.50 -7.31 9.85
N PHE A 144 -3.19 -8.36 10.27
CA PHE A 144 -4.10 -8.33 11.41
C PHE A 144 -3.34 -8.86 12.62
N VAL A 145 -3.09 -7.99 13.59
CA VAL A 145 -2.26 -8.31 14.76
C VAL A 145 -3.16 -8.49 15.98
N THR A 146 -3.00 -9.63 16.62
CA THR A 146 -3.70 -10.02 17.86
C THR A 146 -2.68 -10.52 18.88
N ASP A 147 -3.13 -10.77 20.11
CA ASP A 147 -2.28 -11.40 21.15
C ASP A 147 -1.78 -12.80 20.74
N ASN A 148 -2.47 -13.47 19.81
CA ASN A 148 -2.14 -14.81 19.34
C ASN A 148 -1.16 -14.83 18.15
N GLY A 149 -0.90 -13.67 17.52
CA GLY A 149 0.00 -13.56 16.38
C GLY A 149 -0.50 -12.60 15.29
N THR A 150 0.06 -12.76 14.09
CA THR A 150 -0.24 -11.94 12.92
C THR A 150 -0.81 -12.78 11.78
N ASP A 151 -2.00 -12.44 11.32
CA ASP A 151 -2.61 -12.99 10.11
C ASP A 151 -2.43 -12.00 8.95
N GLY A 152 -1.63 -12.40 7.95
CA GLY A 152 -1.29 -11.55 6.80
C GLY A 152 -2.18 -11.82 5.57
N VAL A 153 -2.67 -10.77 4.94
CA VAL A 153 -3.44 -10.82 3.70
C VAL A 153 -2.76 -9.99 2.62
N THR A 154 -2.23 -10.65 1.59
CA THR A 154 -1.63 -9.99 0.42
C THR A 154 -2.66 -9.79 -0.69
N LEU A 155 -2.72 -8.59 -1.24
CA LEU A 155 -3.73 -8.11 -2.18
C LEU A 155 -3.04 -7.59 -3.44
N THR A 156 -3.61 -7.90 -4.60
CA THR A 156 -3.14 -7.45 -5.91
C THR A 156 -4.27 -6.80 -6.68
N ARG A 157 -3.98 -6.18 -7.82
CA ARG A 157 -5.00 -5.55 -8.65
C ARG A 157 -6.10 -6.52 -9.11
N GLU A 158 -5.75 -7.78 -9.34
CA GLU A 158 -6.69 -8.84 -9.76
C GLU A 158 -7.55 -9.33 -8.58
N ASN A 159 -7.03 -9.21 -7.35
CA ASN A 159 -7.71 -9.67 -6.15
C ASN A 159 -7.37 -8.75 -4.97
N TYR A 160 -8.03 -7.59 -4.94
CA TYR A 160 -7.82 -6.55 -3.94
C TYR A 160 -8.79 -6.65 -2.75
N THR A 161 -9.59 -7.71 -2.68
CA THR A 161 -10.53 -7.99 -1.59
C THR A 161 -10.40 -9.45 -1.14
N LYS A 162 -10.02 -9.70 0.12
CA LYS A 162 -9.87 -11.06 0.66
C LYS A 162 -10.33 -11.15 2.12
N ALA A 163 -10.74 -12.36 2.51
CA ALA A 163 -11.02 -12.68 3.91
C ALA A 163 -9.73 -13.01 4.68
N VAL A 164 -9.73 -12.72 5.98
CA VAL A 164 -8.70 -13.11 6.93
C VAL A 164 -8.92 -14.57 7.31
N ASN A 165 -7.89 -15.39 7.09
CA ASN A 165 -7.89 -16.81 7.44
C ASN A 165 -6.96 -17.02 8.64
N CYS A 166 -7.54 -17.02 9.84
CA CYS A 166 -6.82 -17.40 11.05
C CYS A 166 -6.47 -18.89 10.97
N GLN A 167 -5.20 -19.21 11.23
CA GLN A 167 -4.70 -20.60 11.26
C GLN A 167 -4.75 -21.20 12.66
#